data_AF-A0A376DL83-F1
#
_entry.id   AF-A0A376DL83-F1
#
_cell.length_a   1.000
_cell.length_b   1.000
_cell.length_c   1.000
_cell.angle_alpha   90.00
_cell.angle_beta   90.00
_cell.angle_gamma   90.00
#
_symmetry.space_group_name_H-M   'P 1'
#
loop_
_entity.id
_entity.type
_entity.pdbx_description
1 polymer ?
#
loop_
_entity_poly.entity_id
_entity_poly.type
_entity_poly.pdbx_seq_one_letter_code
_entity_poly.pdbx_strand_id
1 'polypeptide(L)' 'MEVNSQPSVREVRFGDGYSQRMAAGLNADLKTYRVMLSVTREEARHLEAFLAEHGGWRHFCGSHPMHTGR' A
#
# COMPACT_ATOMS: atom_id res chain seq x y z
N MET A 1 3.61 13.98 -2.97
CA MET A 1 3.19 12.57 -2.89
C MET A 1 2.03 12.50 -1.91
N GLU A 2 0.92 11.94 -2.35
CA GLU A 2 -0.29 11.78 -1.52
C GLU A 2 -0.45 10.29 -1.19
N VAL A 3 -0.81 9.98 0.05
CA VAL A 3 -1.02 8.61 0.53
C VAL A 3 -2.43 8.51 1.10
N ASN A 4 -3.22 7.61 0.55
CA ASN A 4 -4.54 7.28 1.08
C ASN A 4 -4.48 5.89 1.75
N SER A 5 -4.98 5.80 2.98
CA SER A 5 -5.20 4.52 3.66
C SER A 5 -6.54 4.53 4.38
N GLN A 6 -7.28 3.44 4.26
CA GLN A 6 -8.51 3.20 5.01
C GLN A 6 -8.42 1.83 5.70
N PRO A 7 -7.88 1.77 6.93
CA PRO A 7 -7.76 0.52 7.65
C PRO A 7 -9.14 -0.05 7.97
N SER A 8 -9.36 -1.32 7.61
CA SER A 8 -10.61 -2.05 7.78
C SER A 8 -10.46 -3.11 8.86
N VAL A 9 -11.34 -3.06 9.85
CA VAL A 9 -11.30 -3.91 11.04
C VAL A 9 -12.67 -4.51 11.28
N ARG A 10 -12.73 -5.82 11.51
CA ARG A 10 -13.92 -6.50 12.00
C ARG A 10 -13.90 -6.47 13.52
N GLU A 11 -15.03 -6.13 14.12
CA GLU A 11 -15.22 -6.15 15.57
C GLU A 11 -16.35 -7.13 15.92
N VAL A 12 -16.10 -7.99 16.91
CA VAL A 12 -17.12 -8.82 17.55
C VAL A 12 -17.31 -8.32 18.97
N ARG A 13 -18.56 -8.08 19.38
CA ARG A 13 -18.91 -7.66 20.75
C ARG A 13 -19.55 -8.83 21.49
N PHE A 14 -19.08 -9.10 22.70
CA PHE A 14 -19.52 -10.26 23.47
C PHE A 14 -20.73 -9.98 24.39
N GLY A 15 -21.09 -8.71 24.57
CA GLY A 15 -22.24 -8.28 25.38
C GLY A 15 -21.95 -8.06 26.86
N ASP A 16 -20.73 -8.35 27.29
CA ASP A 16 -20.18 -8.19 28.65
C ASP A 16 -19.30 -6.93 28.79
N GLY A 17 -19.29 -6.07 27.76
CA GLY A 17 -18.43 -4.89 27.68
C GLY A 17 -17.10 -5.14 26.96
N TYR A 18 -16.78 -6.38 26.59
CA TYR A 18 -15.58 -6.70 25.82
C TYR A 18 -15.86 -6.79 24.32
N SER A 19 -14.81 -6.51 23.54
CA SER A 19 -14.79 -6.75 22.10
C SER A 19 -13.47 -7.35 21.64
N GLN A 20 -13.54 -8.11 20.55
CA GLN A 20 -12.38 -8.61 19.84
C GLN A 20 -12.32 -7.97 18.46
N ARG A 21 -11.12 -7.52 18.06
CA ARG A 21 -10.86 -6.89 16.77
C ARG A 21 -9.91 -7.73 15.94
N MET A 22 -10.17 -7.83 14.64
CA MET A 22 -9.31 -8.52 13.69
C MET A 22 -9.24 -7.73 12.38
N ALA A 23 -8.09 -7.81 11.70
CA ALA A 23 -7.94 -7.26 10.36
C ALA A 23 -9.01 -7.84 9.41
N ALA A 24 -9.64 -6.99 8.59
CA ALA A 24 -10.68 -7.41 7.65
C ALA A 24 -10.11 -8.06 6.37
N GLY A 25 -9.21 -9.04 6.51
CA GLY A 25 -8.58 -9.78 5.41
C GLY A 25 -7.11 -9.40 5.16
N LEU A 26 -6.57 -9.85 4.03
CA LEU A 26 -5.14 -9.74 3.69
C LEU A 26 -4.66 -8.30 3.47
N ASN A 27 -5.51 -7.42 2.93
CA ASN A 27 -5.18 -6.03 2.62
C ASN A 27 -5.95 -5.05 3.52
N ALA A 28 -6.09 -5.38 4.80
CA ALA A 28 -6.87 -4.60 5.74
C ALA A 28 -6.37 -3.16 5.92
N ASP A 29 -5.12 -2.85 5.60
CA ASP A 29 -4.57 -1.49 5.57
C ASP A 29 -3.93 -1.21 4.19
N LEU A 30 -4.74 -1.32 3.13
CA LEU A 30 -4.26 -1.07 1.76
C LEU A 30 -3.89 0.40 1.59
N LYS A 31 -2.60 0.65 1.36
CA LYS A 31 -2.07 1.99 1.08
C LYS A 31 -2.05 2.25 -0.42
N THR A 32 -2.71 3.31 -0.85
CA THR A 32 -2.66 3.81 -2.22
C THR A 32 -1.78 5.05 -2.28
N TYR A 33 -0.77 5.00 -3.13
CA TYR A 33 0.21 6.06 -3.30
C TYR A 33 -0.03 6.79 -4.63
N ARG A 34 -0.28 8.09 -4.55
CA ARG A 34 -0.31 8.96 -5.74
C ARG A 34 1.01 9.71 -5.83
N VAL A 35 1.78 9.38 -6.85
CA VAL A 35 3.10 9.96 -7.12
C VAL A 35 3.08 10.75 -8.44
N MET A 36 3.81 11.85 -8.45
CA MET A 36 4.21 12.54 -9.68
C MET A 36 5.72 12.41 -9.79
N LEU A 37 6.21 11.88 -10.90
CA LEU A 37 7.62 11.59 -11.12
C LEU A 37 8.14 12.54 -12.21
N SER A 38 9.19 13.28 -11.90
CA SER A 38 9.93 14.07 -12.88
C SER A 38 11.19 13.30 -13.25
N VAL A 39 11.14 12.60 -14.38
CA VAL A 39 12.21 11.72 -14.87
C VAL A 39 12.58 12.09 -16.31
N THR A 40 13.77 11.68 -16.75
CA THR A 40 14.15 11.80 -18.15
C THR A 40 13.30 10.90 -19.05
N ARG A 41 13.35 11.13 -20.36
CA ARG A 41 12.59 10.32 -21.33
C ARG A 41 13.02 8.85 -21.35
N GLU A 42 14.31 8.57 -21.15
CA GLU A 42 14.82 7.20 -21.11
C GLU A 42 14.32 6.48 -19.84
N GLU A 43 14.40 7.14 -18.68
CA GLU A 43 13.88 6.61 -17.43
C GLU A 43 12.36 6.38 -17.47
N ALA A 44 11.60 7.28 -18.12
CA ALA A 44 10.17 7.10 -18.32
C ALA A 44 9.85 5.80 -19.09
N ARG A 45 10.64 5.47 -20.12
CA ARG A 45 10.47 4.22 -20.88
C ARG A 45 10.75 2.99 -20.03
N HIS A 46 11.78 3.04 -19.19
CA HIS A 46 12.08 1.94 -18.25
C HIS A 46 10.99 1.78 -17.19
N LEU A 47 10.46 2.90 -16.67
CA LEU A 47 9.35 2.90 -15.72
C LEU A 47 8.08 2.29 -16.31
N GLU A 48 7.71 2.67 -17.53
CA GLU A 48 6.53 2.11 -18.22
C GLU A 48 6.68 0.61 -18.44
N ALA A 49 7.85 0.15 -18.89
CA ALA A 49 8.14 -1.26 -19.08
C ALA A 49 8.04 -2.05 -17.75
N PHE A 50 8.60 -1.50 -16.66
CA PHE A 50 8.50 -2.07 -15.32
C PHE A 50 7.04 -2.19 -14.86
N LEU A 51 6.24 -1.14 -15.00
CA LEU A 51 4.83 -1.17 -14.60
C LEU A 51 4.02 -2.17 -15.44
N ALA A 52 4.30 -2.27 -16.75
CA ALA A 52 3.67 -3.24 -17.63
C ALA A 52 4.06 -4.68 -17.24
N GLU A 53 5.32 -4.92 -16.89
CA GLU A 53 5.79 -6.20 -16.38
C GLU A 53 5.06 -6.56 -15.07
N HIS A 54 4.84 -5.64 -14.14
CA HIS A 54 4.15 -5.97 -12.89
C HIS A 54 2.63 -6.08 -13.02
N GLY A 55 2.01 -5.47 -14.03
CA GLY A 55 0.60 -5.67 -14.38
C GLY A 55 -0.40 -5.18 -13.31
N GLY A 56 0.04 -4.35 -12.36
CA GLY A 56 -0.80 -3.75 -11.33
C GLY A 56 -1.20 -4.66 -10.16
N TRP A 57 -0.83 -5.95 -10.18
CA TRP A 57 -1.17 -6.90 -9.12
C TRP A 57 0.05 -7.62 -8.53
N ARG A 58 1.16 -7.73 -9.27
CA ARG A 58 2.40 -8.29 -8.74
C ARG A 58 3.05 -7.28 -7.81
N HIS A 59 3.37 -7.74 -6.61
CA HIS A 59 4.16 -6.94 -5.68
C HIS A 59 5.57 -6.69 -6.26
N PHE A 60 6.13 -5.53 -5.93
CA PHE A 60 7.54 -5.24 -6.12
C PHE A 60 8.04 -4.56 -4.84
N CYS A 61 9.31 -4.80 -4.48
CA CYS A 61 9.91 -4.11 -3.35
C CYS A 61 10.22 -2.67 -3.75
N GLY A 62 9.37 -1.74 -3.30
CA GLY A 62 9.72 -0.32 -3.28
C GLY A 62 10.67 -0.05 -2.11
N SER A 63 11.81 0.59 -2.37
CA SER A 63 12.60 1.23 -1.32
C SER A 63 11.86 2.50 -0.90
N HIS A 64 10.90 2.38 0.02
CA HIS A 64 10.30 3.55 0.64
C HIS A 64 11.38 4.28 1.44
N PRO A 65 11.67 5.58 1.19
CA PRO A 65 12.63 6.34 1.97
C PRO A 65 12.19 6.62 3.43
N MET A 66 11.12 5.99 3.91
CA MET A 66 10.51 6.19 5.24
C MET A 66 10.56 4.91 6.09
N HIS A 67 11.69 4.20 6.08
CA HIS A 67 11.99 3.21 7.12
C HIS A 67 13.50 3.12 7.41
N THR A 68 14.12 4.25 7.74
CA THR A 68 15.35 4.26 8.54
C THR A 68 14.94 4.53 9.99
N GLY A 69 14.78 3.47 10.77
CA GLY A 69 14.40 3.56 12.18
C GLY A 69 14.56 2.20 12.85
N ARG A 70 15.76 1.99 13.40
CA ARG A 70 16.22 0.99 14.38
C ARG A 70 15.59 -0.40 14.38
#